data_AF-A0A1Q7GZN6-F1
#
_entry.id   AF-A0A1Q7GZN6-F1
#
_cell.length_a   1.000
_cell.length_b   1.000
_cell.length_c   1.000
_cell.angle_alpha   90.00
_cell.angle_beta   90.00
_cell.angle_gamma   90.00
#
_symmetry.space_group_name_H-M   'P 1'
#
loop_
_entity.id
_entity.type
_entity.pdbx_description
1 polymer ?
#
loop_
_entity_poly.entity_id
_entity_poly.type
_entity_poly.pdbx_seq_one_letter_code
_entity_poly.pdbx_strand_id
1 'polypeptide(L)' 'MIGLGIMGSAMSANLIKAGNDVIGYDILAKRRQAHRRAGGHIARSCPDVGSRASVVMSNRR' A
#
# COMPACT_ATOMS: atom_id res chain seq x y z
N MET A 1 -0.45 4.23 0.09
CA MET A 1 0.27 3.59 1.21
C MET A 1 1.75 3.48 0.88
N ILE A 2 2.62 4.12 1.66
CA ILE A 2 4.08 4.01 1.53
C ILE A 2 4.60 3.26 2.76
N GLY A 3 5.17 2.08 2.53
CA GLY A 3 5.56 1.13 3.58
C GLY A 3 4.43 0.13 3.87
N LEU A 4 4.68 -1.15 3.59
CA LEU A 4 3.78 -2.28 3.77
C LEU A 4 4.34 -3.26 4.83
N GLY A 5 4.95 -2.72 5.88
CA GLY A 5 5.35 -3.45 7.09
C GLY A 5 4.16 -4.04 7.86
N ILE A 6 4.36 -4.47 9.11
CA ILE A 6 3.29 -5.12 9.90
C ILE A 6 2.06 -4.21 10.00
N MET A 7 2.25 -2.97 10.46
CA MET A 7 1.16 -1.99 10.56
C MET A 7 0.64 -1.57 9.19
N GLY A 8 1.55 -1.23 8.26
CA GLY A 8 1.17 -0.71 6.96
C GLY A 8 0.34 -1.69 6.14
N SER A 9 0.69 -2.97 6.19
CA SER A 9 -0.08 -4.03 5.53
C SER A 9 -1.45 -4.24 6.19
N ALA A 10 -1.55 -4.24 7.52
CA ALA A 10 -2.82 -4.37 8.24
C ALA A 10 -3.78 -3.20 7.94
N MET A 11 -3.27 -1.97 7.97
CA MET A 11 -4.04 -0.77 7.65
C MET A 11 -4.54 -0.81 6.19
N SER A 12 -3.64 -1.14 5.26
CA SER A 12 -3.99 -1.25 3.84
C SER A 12 -5.04 -2.33 3.58
N ALA A 13 -4.95 -3.48 4.27
CA ALA A 13 -5.93 -4.56 4.15
C ALA A 13 -7.30 -4.17 4.70
N ASN A 14 -7.35 -3.43 5.81
CA ASN A 14 -8.62 -2.95 6.37
C ASN A 14 -9.30 -1.94 5.45
N LEU A 15 -8.54 -1.03 4.85
CA LEU A 15 -9.07 -0.07 3.88
C LEU A 15 -9.64 -0.77 2.63
N ILE A 16 -8.92 -1.78 2.11
CA ILE A 16 -9.41 -2.61 1.00
C ILE A 16 -10.70 -3.35 1.38
N LYS A 17 -10.75 -3.97 2.57
CA LYS A 17 -11.95 -4.65 3.06
C LYS A 17 -13.15 -3.72 3.21
N ALA A 18 -12.90 -2.45 3.53
CA ALA A 18 -13.93 -1.41 3.59
C ALA A 18 -14.36 -0.88 2.21
N GLY A 19 -13.83 -1.44 1.11
CA GLY A 19 -14.19 -1.06 -0.26
C GLY A 19 -13.41 0.12 -0.83
N ASN A 20 -12.31 0.53 -0.19
CA ASN A 20 -11.46 1.62 -0.70
C ASN A 20 -10.39 1.07 -1.65
N ASP A 21 -10.15 1.80 -2.74
CA ASP A 21 -9.01 1.54 -3.61
C ASP A 21 -7.71 1.96 -2.92
N VAL A 22 -6.85 0.99 -2.64
CA VAL A 22 -5.57 1.24 -1.98
C VAL A 22 -4.43 0.94 -2.93
N ILE A 23 -3.64 1.97 -3.22
CA ILE A 23 -2.36 1.83 -3.89
C ILE A 23 -1.23 1.81 -2.87
N GLY A 24 -0.35 0.80 -2.96
CA GLY A 24 0.73 0.55 -2.01
C GLY A 24 2.11 0.40 -2.66
N TYR A 25 3.15 0.87 -1.98
CA TYR A 25 4.55 0.61 -2.33
C TYR A 25 5.36 0.20 -1.09
N ASP A 26 6.28 -0.75 -1.31
CA ASP A 26 7.28 -1.18 -0.33
C ASP A 26 8.53 -1.65 -1.08
N ILE A 27 9.72 -1.54 -0.49
CA ILE A 27 10.98 -1.99 -1.09
C ILE A 27 11.05 -3.52 -1.23
N LEU A 28 10.41 -4.26 -0.33
CA LEU A 28 10.40 -5.72 -0.32
C LEU A 28 9.35 -6.27 -1.30
N ALA A 29 9.81 -7.04 -2.29
CA ALA A 29 8.93 -7.66 -3.29
C ALA A 29 7.85 -8.56 -2.67
N LYS A 30 8.17 -9.26 -1.58
CA LYS A 30 7.23 -10.10 -0.84
C LYS A 30 6.05 -9.30 -0.28
N ARG A 31 6.30 -8.09 0.23
CA ARG A 31 5.26 -7.21 0.79
C ARG A 31 4.36 -6.65 -0.31
N ARG A 32 4.95 -6.27 -1.45
CA ARG A 32 4.18 -5.90 -2.66
C ARG A 32 3.28 -7.03 -3.15
N GLN A 33 3.78 -8.26 -3.25
CA GLN A 33 2.95 -9.41 -3.64
C GLN A 33 1.81 -9.66 -2.64
N ALA A 34 2.08 -9.60 -1.34
CA ALA A 34 1.05 -9.79 -0.32
C ALA A 34 -0.06 -8.73 -0.42
N HIS A 35 0.31 -7.46 -0.61
CA HIS A 35 -0.67 -6.39 -0.79
C HIS A 35 -1.50 -6.56 -2.06
N ARG A 36 -0.88 -6.99 -3.17
CA ARG A 36 -1.61 -7.34 -4.39
C ARG A 36 -2.59 -8.49 -4.19
N ARG A 37 -2.19 -9.54 -3.49
CA ARG A 37 -3.06 -10.68 -3.16
C ARG A 37 -4.23 -10.28 -2.26
N ALA A 38 -4.05 -9.26 -1.43
CA ALA A 38 -5.10 -8.70 -0.60
C ALA A 38 -6.09 -7.80 -1.36
N GLY A 39 -5.89 -7.58 -2.67
CA GLY A 39 -6.72 -6.72 -3.52
C GLY A 39 -6.17 -5.31 -3.74
N GLY A 40 -4.99 -5.00 -3.23
CA GLY A 40 -4.37 -3.68 -3.38
C GLY A 40 -3.63 -3.48 -4.70
N HIS A 41 -3.57 -2.24 -5.17
CA HIS A 41 -2.78 -1.85 -6.33
C HIS A 41 -1.32 -1.64 -5.94
N ILE A 42 -0.39 -2.01 -6.82
CA ILE A 42 1.05 -1.84 -6.58
C ILE A 42 1.56 -0.66 -7.38
N ALA A 43 2.13 0.30 -6.66
CA ALA A 43 2.90 1.40 -7.25
C ALA A 43 4.33 0.95 -7.58
N ARG A 44 4.98 1.67 -8.50
CA ARG A 44 6.37 1.40 -8.91
C ARG A 44 7.40 2.10 -8.00
N SER A 45 6.99 3.17 -7.33
CA SER A 45 7.86 3.99 -6.47
C SER A 45 7.02 4.86 -5.53
N CYS A 46 7.65 5.51 -4.55
CA CYS A 46 6.96 6.47 -3.67
C CYS A 46 6.32 7.65 -4.44
N PRO A 47 6.98 8.27 -5.44
CA PRO A 47 6.35 9.29 -6.28
C PRO A 47 5.14 8.79 -7.06
N ASP A 48 5.16 7.54 -7.55
CA ASP A 48 4.03 6.92 -8.25
C ASP A 48 2.81 6.77 -7.33
N VAL A 49 3.02 6.52 -6.03
CA VAL A 49 1.93 6.56 -5.04
C VAL A 49 1.35 7.97 -4.94
N GLY A 50 2.20 9.00 -4.79
CA GLY A 50 1.76 10.38 -4.65
C GLY A 50 1.05 10.93 -5.89
N SER A 51 1.42 10.48 -7.09
CA SER A 51 0.76 10.90 -8.34
C SER A 51 -0.64 10.29 -8.53
N ARG A 52 -0.96 9.20 -7.83
CA ARG A 52 -2.18 8.41 -8.07
C ARG A 52 -3.16 8.41 -6.89
N ALA A 53 -2.69 8.78 -5.71
CA ALA A 53 -3.49 8.75 -4.48
C ALA A 53 -3.89 10.16 -4.04
N SER A 54 -5.16 10.37 -3.72
CA SER A 54 -5.66 11.63 -3.14
C SER A 54 -5.20 11.82 -1.69
N VAL A 55 -4.94 10.73 -0.96
CA VAL A 55 -4.44 10.74 0.41
C VAL A 55 -3.25 9.78 0.50
N VAL A 56 -2.11 10.29 0.99
CA VAL A 56 -0.90 9.48 1.17
C VAL A 56 -0.69 9.19 2.65
N MET A 57 -0.86 7.92 3.01
CA MET A 57 -0.43 7.38 4.31
C MET A 57 0.97 6.77 4.15
N SER A 58 1.90 7.19 5.00
CA SER A 58 3.26 6.68 5.04
C SER A 58 3.56 6.16 6.43
N ASN A 59 4.18 4.98 6.53
CA ASN A 59 4.69 4.46 7.79
C ASN A 59 6.21 4.32 7.73
N ARG A 60 6.90 4.97 8.66
CA ARG A 60 8.36 4.94 8.76
C ARG A 60 8.72 4.00 9.91
N ARG A 61 8.98 2.73 9.55
CA ARG A 61 9.35 1.55 10.38
C ARG A 61 8.27 0.46 10.40
#